data_AF-A0A2H6JZ85-F1
#
_entry.id   AF-A0A2H6JZ85-F1
#
_cell.length_a   1.000
_cell.length_b   1.000
_cell.length_c   1.000
_cell.angle_alpha   90.00
_cell.angle_beta   90.00
_cell.angle_gamma   90.00
#
_symmetry.space_group_name_H-M   'P 1'
#
loop_
_entity.id
_entity.type
_entity.pdbx_description
1 polymer ?
#
loop_
_entity_poly.entity_id
_entity_poly.type
_entity_poly.pdbx_seq_one_letter_code
_entity_poly.pdbx_strand_id
1 'polypeptide(L)'
;MSVIRATYALMIDYEVPIEEPAPCIRCAQCVDVCPVSLLPNMLGLYSRKGKFAECRSYHARACIECGYCSYVCPSKIPLMQLIRHAKENLGAGT
;
A
#
# COMPACT_ATOMS: atom_id res chain seq x y z
N MET A 1 -7.83 6.36 -47.39
CA MET A 1 -8.52 6.55 -46.08
C MET A 1 -9.60 5.50 -45.98
N SER A 2 -9.58 4.51 -45.07
CA SER A 2 -9.04 4.51 -43.71
C SER A 2 -8.53 3.11 -43.37
N VAL A 3 -7.28 3.03 -42.90
CA VAL A 3 -6.73 1.83 -42.24
C VAL A 3 -7.42 1.70 -40.89
N ILE A 4 -8.31 0.74 -40.78
CA ILE A 4 -8.94 0.35 -39.52
C ILE A 4 -7.85 -0.40 -38.75
N ARG A 5 -7.21 0.27 -37.77
CA ARG A 5 -6.28 -0.38 -36.84
C ARG A 5 -7.09 -1.25 -35.89
N ALA A 6 -7.32 -2.51 -36.25
CA ALA A 6 -7.75 -3.53 -35.30
C ALA A 6 -6.54 -3.85 -34.39
N THR A 7 -6.35 -3.04 -33.35
CA THR A 7 -5.40 -3.38 -32.27
C THR A 7 -5.99 -4.60 -31.57
N TYR A 8 -5.36 -5.75 -31.80
CA TYR A 8 -5.68 -7.03 -31.19
C TYR A 8 -5.81 -6.85 -29.68
N ALA A 9 -7.04 -6.86 -29.17
CA ALA A 9 -7.30 -6.99 -27.74
C ALA A 9 -7.14 -8.48 -27.42
N LEU A 10 -5.91 -8.91 -27.18
CA LEU A 10 -5.64 -10.26 -26.69
C LEU A 10 -6.01 -10.28 -25.19
N MET A 11 -7.29 -10.51 -24.91
CA MET A 11 -7.76 -10.82 -23.56
C MET A 11 -7.31 -12.25 -23.25
N ILE A 12 -6.11 -12.37 -22.68
CA ILE A 12 -5.72 -13.62 -22.04
C ILE A 12 -6.43 -13.63 -20.69
N ASP A 13 -7.41 -14.51 -20.53
CA ASP A 13 -8.05 -14.85 -19.26
C ASP A 13 -7.05 -15.57 -18.33
N TYR A 14 -5.95 -14.90 -18.00
CA TYR A 14 -5.01 -15.36 -17.01
C TYR A 14 -5.55 -14.94 -15.64
N GLU A 15 -6.34 -15.81 -15.04
CA GLU A 15 -6.76 -15.68 -13.64
C GLU A 15 -5.50 -15.75 -12.77
N VAL A 16 -4.97 -14.58 -12.41
CA VAL A 16 -3.92 -14.47 -11.39
C VAL A 16 -4.57 -14.86 -10.06
N PRO A 17 -4.11 -15.93 -9.38
CA PRO A 17 -4.62 -16.28 -8.07
C PRO A 17 -4.38 -15.10 -7.12
N ILE A 18 -5.46 -14.43 -6.71
CA ILE A 18 -5.39 -13.30 -5.79
C ILE A 18 -5.18 -13.91 -4.40
N GLU A 19 -3.93 -14.06 -3.96
CA GLU A 19 -3.65 -14.44 -2.58
C GLU A 19 -4.14 -13.34 -1.64
N GLU A 20 -5.13 -13.66 -0.80
CA GLU A 20 -5.62 -12.72 0.19
C GLU A 20 -4.55 -12.44 1.24
N PRO A 21 -4.33 -11.16 1.62
CA PRO A 21 -3.33 -10.81 2.62
C PRO A 21 -3.72 -11.40 3.98
N ALA A 22 -2.81 -12.17 4.56
CA ALA A 22 -2.95 -12.74 5.90
C ALA A 22 -2.99 -11.62 6.98
N PRO A 23 -3.53 -11.90 8.17
CA PRO A 23 -3.49 -10.95 9.27
C PRO A 23 -2.05 -10.64 9.70
N CYS A 24 -1.82 -9.43 10.19
CA CYS A 24 -0.52 -9.01 10.70
C CYS A 24 -0.15 -9.79 11.97
N ILE A 25 0.96 -10.54 11.93
CA ILE A 25 1.49 -11.30 13.07
C ILE A 25 2.37 -10.47 14.02
N ARG A 26 2.47 -9.15 13.80
CA ARG A 26 3.27 -8.21 14.61
C ARG A 26 4.76 -8.58 14.73
N CYS A 27 5.36 -9.08 13.64
CA CYS A 27 6.79 -9.45 13.59
C CYS A 27 7.79 -8.28 13.61
N ALA A 28 7.32 -7.02 13.61
CA ALA A 28 8.12 -5.78 13.59
C ALA A 28 9.06 -5.54 12.39
N GLN A 29 9.28 -6.51 11.50
CA GLN A 29 10.22 -6.39 10.35
C GLN A 29 10.00 -5.14 9.48
N CYS A 30 8.75 -4.71 9.30
CA CYS A 30 8.44 -3.50 8.52
C CYS A 30 8.98 -2.20 9.15
N VAL A 31 9.17 -2.17 10.47
CA VAL A 31 9.74 -1.05 11.22
C VAL A 31 11.26 -1.06 11.07
N ASP A 32 11.89 -2.24 11.20
CA ASP A 32 13.35 -2.40 11.12
C ASP A 32 13.93 -1.96 9.78
N VAL A 33 13.21 -2.22 8.68
CA VAL A 33 13.67 -1.85 7.32
C VAL A 33 13.26 -0.45 6.89
N CYS A 34 12.54 0.31 7.73
CA CYS A 34 12.00 1.59 7.33
C CYS A 34 13.10 2.66 7.31
N PRO A 35 13.45 3.26 6.16
CA PRO A 35 14.53 4.25 6.07
C PRO A 35 14.22 5.57 6.80
N VAL A 36 12.94 5.84 7.03
CA VAL A 36 12.44 7.03 7.74
C VAL A 36 11.94 6.70 9.15
N SER A 37 12.20 5.50 9.66
CA SER A 37 11.86 5.05 11.02
C SER A 37 10.38 5.29 11.41
N LEU A 38 9.46 5.01 10.48
CA LEU A 38 8.02 5.08 10.73
C LEU A 38 7.50 3.77 11.36
N LEU A 39 6.21 3.75 11.67
CA LEU A 39 5.47 2.55 12.13
C LEU A 39 4.50 2.06 11.03
N PRO A 40 4.96 1.36 9.98
CA PRO A 40 4.11 0.92 8.87
C PRO A 40 2.99 -0.02 9.32
N ASN A 41 3.24 -0.86 10.33
CA ASN A 41 2.25 -1.77 10.91
C ASN A 41 1.01 -1.01 11.41
N MET A 42 1.22 0.06 12.18
CA MET A 42 0.17 0.89 12.76
C MET A 42 -0.49 1.74 11.68
N LEU A 43 0.30 2.38 10.81
CA LEU A 43 -0.22 3.17 9.70
C LEU A 43 -1.11 2.35 8.76
N GLY A 44 -0.69 1.14 8.40
CA GLY A 44 -1.49 0.23 7.59
C GLY A 44 -2.79 -0.18 8.29
N LEU A 45 -2.74 -0.46 9.60
CA LEU A 45 -3.92 -0.79 10.40
C LEU A 45 -4.91 0.38 10.49
N TYR A 46 -4.42 1.59 10.75
CA TYR A 46 -5.25 2.78 10.84
C TYR A 46 -5.83 3.16 9.48
N SER A 47 -5.05 3.06 8.41
CA SER A 47 -5.53 3.27 7.04
C SER A 47 -6.66 2.31 6.69
N ARG A 48 -6.52 1.01 6.99
CA ARG A 48 -7.61 0.02 6.81
C ARG A 48 -8.85 0.34 7.61
N LYS A 49 -8.71 0.96 8.79
CA LYS A 49 -9.82 1.36 9.66
C LYS A 49 -10.40 2.73 9.32
N GLY A 50 -9.89 3.43 8.31
CA GLY A 50 -10.29 4.81 7.98
C GLY A 50 -9.89 5.85 9.04
N LYS A 51 -8.97 5.50 9.94
CA LYS A 51 -8.50 6.29 11.08
C LYS A 51 -7.37 7.24 10.65
N PHE A 52 -7.70 8.22 9.79
CA PHE A 52 -6.70 9.10 9.20
C PHE A 52 -6.11 10.11 10.20
N ALA A 53 -6.86 10.50 11.23
CA ALA A 53 -6.36 11.38 12.29
C ALA A 53 -5.17 10.74 13.02
N GLU A 54 -5.27 9.45 13.32
CA GLU A 54 -4.18 8.65 13.87
C GLU A 54 -3.03 8.52 12.85
N CYS A 55 -3.32 8.26 11.57
CA CYS A 55 -2.25 8.29 10.55
C CYS A 55 -1.47 9.61 10.54
N ARG A 56 -2.13 10.76 10.81
CA ARG A 56 -1.46 12.06 10.93
C ARG A 56 -0.55 12.13 12.16
N SER A 57 -1.00 11.64 13.33
CA SER A 57 -0.19 11.64 14.55
C SER A 57 1.04 10.73 14.44
N TYR A 58 0.93 9.65 13.66
CA TYR A 58 2.05 8.76 13.31
C TYR A 58 2.88 9.24 12.10
N HIS A 59 2.78 10.51 11.72
CA HIS A 59 3.60 11.12 10.68
C HIS A 59 3.52 10.40 9.31
N ALA A 60 2.34 9.89 8.91
CA ALA A 60 2.16 9.19 7.63
C ALA A 60 2.67 9.99 6.41
N ARG A 61 2.67 11.33 6.48
CA ARG A 61 3.18 12.22 5.43
C ARG A 61 4.69 12.12 5.20
N ALA A 62 5.46 11.69 6.21
CA ALA A 62 6.89 11.48 6.09
C ALA A 62 7.25 10.22 5.27
N CYS A 63 6.27 9.38 4.92
CA CYS A 63 6.50 8.23 4.08
C CYS A 63 6.93 8.67 2.66
N ILE A 64 8.11 8.21 2.26
CA ILE A 64 8.72 8.42 0.93
C ILE A 64 8.32 7.35 -0.09
N GLU A 65 7.36 6.48 0.24
CA GLU A 65 6.82 5.47 -0.70
C GLU A 65 7.86 4.48 -1.26
N CYS A 66 8.92 4.21 -0.50
CA CYS A 66 10.01 3.28 -0.88
C CYS A 66 9.59 1.81 -1.06
N GLY A 67 8.46 1.38 -0.48
CA GLY A 67 7.92 0.02 -0.69
C GLY A 67 8.55 -1.11 0.16
N TYR A 68 9.67 -0.89 0.86
CA TYR A 68 10.35 -1.94 1.65
C TYR A 68 9.43 -2.66 2.64
N CYS A 69 8.55 -1.92 3.33
CA CYS A 69 7.62 -2.49 4.30
C CYS A 69 6.66 -3.52 3.69
N SER A 70 6.26 -3.33 2.43
CA SER A 70 5.37 -4.25 1.72
C SER A 70 6.12 -5.48 1.22
N TYR A 71 7.39 -5.31 0.86
CA TYR A 71 8.25 -6.37 0.36
C TYR A 71 8.65 -7.36 1.46
N VAL A 72 9.03 -6.86 2.64
CA VAL A 72 9.49 -7.73 3.75
C VAL A 72 8.35 -8.34 4.56
N CYS A 73 7.09 -7.98 4.28
CA CYS A 73 5.96 -8.42 5.09
C CYS A 73 5.68 -9.91 4.86
N PRO A 74 5.81 -10.79 5.89
CA PRO A 74 5.53 -12.21 5.73
C PRO A 74 4.04 -12.48 5.46
N SER A 75 3.17 -11.61 5.95
CA SER A 75 1.73 -11.67 5.71
C SER A 75 1.30 -11.13 4.33
N LYS A 76 2.25 -10.71 3.47
CA LYS A 76 2.01 -10.10 2.16
C LYS A 76 1.01 -8.92 2.19
N ILE A 77 1.00 -8.17 3.30
CA ILE A 77 0.11 -7.01 3.44
C ILE A 77 0.65 -5.87 2.56
N PRO A 78 -0.18 -5.27 1.69
CA PRO A 78 0.23 -4.15 0.84
C PRO A 78 0.34 -2.84 1.64
N LEU A 79 1.31 -2.77 2.56
CA LEU A 79 1.49 -1.63 3.49
C LEU A 79 1.74 -0.32 2.75
N MET A 80 2.51 -0.34 1.66
CA MET A 80 2.80 0.85 0.87
C MET A 80 1.53 1.46 0.26
N GLN A 81 0.66 0.64 -0.33
CA GLN A 81 -0.62 1.07 -0.87
C GLN A 81 -1.53 1.67 0.22
N LEU A 82 -1.59 1.03 1.38
CA LEU A 82 -2.38 1.53 2.52
C LEU A 82 -1.87 2.88 3.03
N ILE A 83 -0.55 3.05 3.13
CA ILE A 83 0.05 4.31 3.59
C ILE A 83 -0.15 5.41 2.55
N ARG A 84 -0.01 5.09 1.26
CA ARG A 84 -0.30 6.00 0.16
C ARG A 84 -1.76 6.46 0.18
N HIS A 85 -2.70 5.52 0.32
CA HIS A 85 -4.12 5.83 0.48
C HIS A 85 -4.36 6.76 1.69
N ALA A 86 -3.71 6.51 2.83
CA ALA A 86 -3.80 7.41 3.97
C ALA A 86 -3.22 8.80 3.68
N LYS A 87 -2.11 8.89 2.93
CA LYS A 87 -1.48 10.16 2.55
C LYS A 87 -2.36 10.98 1.60
N GLU A 88 -3.02 10.34 0.64
CA GLU A 88 -4.01 10.96 -0.25
C GLU A 88 -5.20 11.53 0.54
N ASN A 89 -5.77 10.75 1.46
CA ASN A 89 -6.85 11.21 2.35
C ASN A 89 -6.41 12.32 3.32
N LEU A 90 -5.14 12.33 3.72
CA LEU A 90 -4.56 13.40 4.54
C LEU A 90 -4.28 14.69 3.75
N GLY A 91 -4.04 14.58 2.44
CA GLY A 91 -3.76 15.70 1.52
C GLY A 91 -5.01 16.37 0.95
N ALA A 92 -6.17 15.71 0.97
CA ALA A 92 -7.44 16.27 0.51
C ALA A 92 -8.07 17.33 1.45
N GLY A 93 -7.35 17.75 2.50
CA GLY A 93 -7.85 18.68 3.52
C GLY A 93 -6.77 19.64 3.99
N THR A 94 -6.25 20.45 3.06
CA THR A 94 -5.76 21.83 3.22
C THR A 94 -5.36 22.35 1.85
#